data_AF-A0A8X6L9M0-F1
#
_entry.id   AF-A0A8X6L9M0-F1
#
_cell.length_a   1.000
_cell.length_b   1.000
_cell.length_c   1.000
_cell.angle_alpha   90.00
_cell.angle_beta   90.00
_cell.angle_gamma   90.00
#
_symmetry.space_group_name_H-M   'P 1'
#
loop_
_entity.id
_entity.type
_entity.pdbx_description
1 polymer ?
#
loop_
_entity_poly.entity_id
_entity_poly.type
_entity_poly.pdbx_seq_one_letter_code
_entity_poly.pdbx_strand_id
1 'polypeptide(L)'
;MNDFKRVKEDYSTKFKGFGVYTECMTRALFSGLSSFALTFSGLYFSQALLKSRLPYSQKYFMILPAITSSGVAWIVTSRRAQKCQDAWRTSENVYTQYDMQG
;
A
#
# COMPACT_ATOMS: atom_id res chain seq x y z
N MET A 1 -27.32 3.84 -20.37
CA MET A 1 -26.35 4.74 -19.69
C MET A 1 -26.88 5.39 -18.40
N ASN A 2 -28.19 5.66 -18.28
CA ASN A 2 -28.76 6.31 -17.08
C ASN A 2 -28.76 5.40 -15.84
N ASP A 3 -28.90 4.07 -16.02
CA ASP A 3 -28.86 3.10 -14.92
C ASP A 3 -27.50 3.04 -14.21
N PHE A 4 -26.40 3.07 -14.98
CA PHE A 4 -25.04 3.00 -14.40
C PHE A 4 -24.73 4.22 -13.52
N LYS A 5 -25.15 5.43 -13.94
CA LYS A 5 -24.99 6.64 -13.11
C LYS A 5 -25.80 6.54 -11.82
N ARG A 6 -27.06 6.08 -11.90
CA ARG A 6 -27.93 5.95 -10.73
C ARG A 6 -27.40 4.92 -9.74
N VAL A 7 -26.94 3.77 -10.23
CA VAL A 7 -26.29 2.74 -9.40
C VAL A 7 -25.02 3.28 -8.75
N LYS A 8 -24.19 4.03 -9.50
CA LYS A 8 -22.98 4.67 -8.96
C LYS A 8 -23.31 5.70 -7.88
N GLU A 9 -24.36 6.50 -8.06
CA GLU A 9 -24.83 7.48 -7.07
C GLU A 9 -25.38 6.80 -5.81
N ASP A 10 -26.18 5.76 -5.96
CA ASP A 10 -26.68 4.95 -4.83
C ASP A 10 -25.54 4.29 -4.06
N TYR A 11 -24.56 3.73 -4.78
CA TYR A 11 -23.38 3.11 -4.17
C TYR A 11 -22.50 4.15 -3.48
N SER A 12 -22.28 5.31 -4.12
CA SER A 12 -21.51 6.41 -3.54
C SER A 12 -22.20 6.99 -2.30
N THR A 13 -23.53 6.92 -2.22
CA THR A 13 -24.31 7.44 -1.10
C THR A 13 -24.32 6.46 0.07
N LYS A 14 -24.50 5.15 -0.19
CA LYS A 14 -24.39 4.09 0.83
C LYS A 14 -22.98 3.90 1.37
N PHE A 15 -21.97 4.11 0.53
CA PHE A 15 -20.56 3.88 0.87
C PHE A 15 -19.74 5.17 0.86
N LYS A 16 -20.26 6.25 1.47
CA LYS A 16 -19.58 7.57 1.52
C LYS A 16 -18.15 7.51 2.06
N GLY A 17 -17.86 6.59 2.98
CA GLY A 17 -16.49 6.36 3.44
C GLY A 17 -15.61 5.69 2.39
N PHE A 18 -16.14 4.73 1.61
CA PHE A 18 -15.36 3.70 0.91
C PHE A 18 -14.41 4.28 -0.14
N GLY A 19 -14.80 5.40 -0.76
CA GLY A 19 -13.90 6.17 -1.62
C GLY A 19 -12.65 6.65 -0.87
N VAL A 20 -12.82 7.30 0.27
CA VAL A 20 -11.72 7.83 1.09
C VAL A 20 -10.80 6.70 1.60
N TYR A 21 -11.39 5.55 1.97
CA TYR A 21 -10.64 4.36 2.36
C TYR A 21 -9.82 3.76 1.22
N THR A 22 -10.44 3.56 0.06
CA THR A 22 -9.77 2.97 -1.11
C THR A 22 -8.67 3.90 -1.61
N GLU A 23 -8.88 5.22 -1.63
CA GLU A 23 -7.82 6.18 -1.94
C GLU A 23 -6.64 6.09 -0.95
N CYS A 24 -6.91 5.97 0.35
CA CYS A 24 -5.88 5.79 1.37
C CYS A 24 -5.11 4.48 1.17
N MET A 25 -5.81 3.39 0.88
CA MET A 25 -5.22 2.07 0.61
C MET A 25 -4.37 2.07 -0.66
N THR A 26 -4.85 2.68 -1.75
CA THR A 26 -4.08 2.79 -2.99
C THR A 26 -2.81 3.61 -2.78
N ARG A 27 -2.87 4.71 -2.02
CA ARG A 27 -1.67 5.48 -1.65
C ARG A 27 -0.70 4.67 -0.79
N ALA A 28 -1.22 3.87 0.15
CA ALA A 28 -0.40 2.97 0.96
C ALA A 28 0.35 1.95 0.07
N LEU A 29 -0.37 1.31 -0.87
CA LEU A 29 0.20 0.34 -1.81
C LEU A 29 1.26 0.97 -2.72
N PHE A 30 1.00 2.15 -3.29
CA PHE A 30 1.98 2.86 -4.12
C PHE A 30 3.24 3.23 -3.33
N SER A 31 3.10 3.62 -2.06
CA SER A 31 4.26 3.91 -1.20
C SER A 31 5.09 2.67 -0.86
N GLY A 32 4.44 1.50 -0.75
CA GLY A 32 5.10 0.22 -0.60
C GLY A 32 5.87 -0.17 -1.85
N LEU A 33 5.25 0.00 -3.02
CA LEU A 33 5.86 -0.28 -4.32
C LEU A 33 7.07 0.63 -4.60
N SER A 34 6.97 1.93 -4.29
CA SER A 34 8.11 2.85 -4.43
C SER A 34 9.25 2.46 -3.49
N SER A 35 8.94 2.07 -2.25
CA SER A 35 9.93 1.61 -1.27
C SER A 35 10.61 0.31 -1.72
N PHE A 36 9.85 -0.62 -2.32
CA PHE A 36 10.39 -1.83 -2.94
C PHE A 36 11.38 -1.49 -4.04
N ALA A 37 10.97 -0.65 -5.00
CA ALA A 37 11.79 -0.29 -6.15
C ALA A 37 13.09 0.40 -5.72
N LEU A 38 13.01 1.38 -4.82
CA LEU A 38 14.19 2.09 -4.30
C LEU A 38 15.15 1.16 -3.56
N THR A 39 14.63 0.26 -2.72
CA THR A 39 15.44 -0.70 -1.96
C THR A 39 16.09 -1.72 -2.89
N PHE A 40 15.33 -2.26 -3.85
CA PHE A 40 15.82 -3.24 -4.81
C PHE A 40 16.91 -2.64 -5.70
N SER A 41 16.67 -1.46 -6.29
CA SER A 41 17.67 -0.76 -7.09
C SER A 41 18.90 -0.39 -6.27
N GLY A 42 18.73 0.16 -5.07
CA GLY A 42 19.84 0.52 -4.19
C GLY A 42 20.73 -0.66 -3.84
N LEU A 43 20.14 -1.80 -3.49
CA LEU A 43 20.88 -3.03 -3.23
C LEU A 43 21.52 -3.60 -4.50
N TYR A 44 20.86 -3.53 -5.66
CA TYR A 44 21.44 -3.98 -6.92
C TYR A 44 22.70 -3.19 -7.30
N PHE A 45 22.65 -1.86 -7.23
CA PHE A 45 23.81 -1.00 -7.51
C PHE A 45 24.93 -1.18 -6.48
N SER A 46 24.59 -1.26 -5.19
CA SER A 46 25.56 -1.49 -4.13
C SER A 46 26.33 -2.79 -4.33
N GLN A 47 25.59 -3.85 -4.69
CA GLN A 47 26.20 -5.13 -4.97
C GLN A 47 27.01 -5.12 -6.28
N ALA A 48 26.59 -4.38 -7.31
CA ALA A 48 27.34 -4.21 -8.56
C ALA A 48 28.69 -3.52 -8.32
N LEU A 49 28.73 -2.51 -7.43
CA LEU A 49 29.97 -1.87 -7.00
C LEU A 49 30.87 -2.84 -6.23
N LEU A 50 30.31 -3.61 -5.30
CA LEU A 50 31.04 -4.59 -4.48
C LEU A 50 31.63 -5.74 -5.29
N LYS A 51 30.98 -6.14 -6.39
CA LYS A 51 31.49 -7.17 -7.31
C LYS A 51 32.85 -6.79 -7.91
N SER A 52 33.16 -5.50 -8.06
CA SER A 52 34.48 -5.04 -8.53
C SER A 52 35.60 -5.26 -7.51
N ARG A 53 35.26 -5.41 -6.22
CA ARG A 53 36.22 -5.47 -5.10
C ARG A 53 36.30 -6.84 -4.41
N LEU A 54 35.29 -7.70 -4.55
CA LEU A 54 35.22 -8.99 -3.82
C LEU A 54 34.84 -10.15 -4.77
N PRO A 55 35.59 -11.27 -4.79
CA PRO A 55 35.28 -12.46 -5.58
C PRO A 55 34.12 -13.24 -4.97
N TYR A 56 32.90 -12.69 -5.02
CA TYR A 56 31.71 -13.28 -4.42
C TYR A 56 30.79 -13.97 -5.45
N SER A 57 30.26 -15.14 -5.10
CA SER A 57 29.44 -15.98 -5.98
C SER A 57 28.07 -15.35 -6.27
N GLN A 58 27.73 -15.20 -7.55
CA GLN A 58 26.50 -14.51 -8.02
C GLN A 58 25.18 -15.17 -7.58
N LYS A 59 25.18 -16.41 -7.07
CA LYS A 59 23.96 -17.18 -6.82
C LYS A 59 23.04 -16.59 -5.75
N TYR A 60 23.57 -15.83 -4.79
CA TYR A 60 22.78 -15.22 -3.70
C TYR A 60 22.42 -13.74 -3.93
N PHE A 61 22.89 -13.16 -5.04
CA PHE A 61 22.90 -11.72 -5.28
C PHE A 61 21.52 -11.13 -5.62
N MET A 62 20.60 -11.94 -6.15
CA MET A 62 19.24 -11.51 -6.46
C MET A 62 18.23 -11.90 -5.38
N ILE A 63 18.50 -12.99 -4.65
CA ILE A 63 17.59 -13.51 -3.62
C ILE A 63 17.59 -12.57 -2.41
N LEU A 64 18.77 -12.13 -1.96
CA LEU A 64 18.92 -11.20 -0.84
C LEU A 64 18.15 -9.89 -1.04
N PRO A 65 18.36 -9.12 -2.14
CA PRO A 65 17.63 -7.88 -2.36
C PRO A 65 16.14 -8.10 -2.57
N ALA A 66 15.71 -9.20 -3.21
CA ALA A 66 14.29 -9.50 -3.39
C ALA A 66 13.58 -9.77 -2.05
N ILE A 67 14.20 -10.55 -1.15
CA ILE A 67 13.63 -10.83 0.17
C ILE A 67 13.60 -9.56 1.02
N THR A 68 14.71 -8.81 1.06
CA THR A 68 14.78 -7.57 1.85
C THR A 68 13.84 -6.49 1.32
N SER A 69 13.78 -6.26 0.01
CA SER A 69 12.86 -5.29 -0.57
C SER A 69 11.41 -5.67 -0.35
N SER A 70 11.06 -6.96 -0.44
CA SER A 70 9.71 -7.46 -0.15
C SER A 70 9.35 -7.27 1.32
N GLY A 71 10.26 -7.54 2.25
CA GLY A 71 10.06 -7.30 3.68
C GLY A 71 9.85 -5.82 4.01
N VAL A 72 10.68 -4.94 3.45
CA VAL A 72 10.54 -3.48 3.61
C VAL A 72 9.20 -2.99 3.04
N ALA A 73 8.85 -3.44 1.83
CA ALA A 73 7.59 -3.09 1.20
C ALA A 73 6.39 -3.56 2.02
N TRP A 74 6.44 -4.78 2.57
CA TRP A 74 5.41 -5.32 3.45
C TRP A 74 5.25 -4.49 4.72
N ILE A 75 6.35 -4.13 5.39
CA ILE A 75 6.31 -3.33 6.63
C ILE A 75 5.74 -1.93 6.35
N VAL A 76 6.16 -1.28 5.27
CA VAL A 76 5.66 0.05 4.89
C VAL A 76 4.18 -0.03 4.55
N THR A 77 3.79 -1.01 3.73
CA THR A 77 2.40 -1.20 3.30
C THR A 77 1.49 -1.53 4.47
N SER A 78 1.87 -2.50 5.33
CA SER A 78 1.08 -2.91 6.48
C SER A 78 0.85 -1.78 7.48
N ARG A 79 1.89 -1.00 7.81
CA ARG A 79 1.75 0.17 8.71
C ARG A 79 0.84 1.24 8.14
N ARG A 80 0.94 1.52 6.83
CA ARG A 80 0.10 2.51 6.15
C ARG A 80 -1.34 2.02 6.03
N ALA A 81 -1.51 0.75 5.68
CA ALA A 81 -2.81 0.08 5.59
C ALA A 81 -3.53 0.08 6.94
N GLN A 82 -2.84 -0.28 8.04
CA GLN A 82 -3.40 -0.22 9.40
C GLN A 82 -3.90 1.18 9.75
N LYS A 83 -3.13 2.23 9.46
CA LYS A 83 -3.58 3.62 9.67
C LYS A 83 -4.84 3.96 8.88
N CYS A 84 -4.94 3.50 7.62
CA CYS A 84 -6.15 3.68 6.81
C CYS A 84 -7.35 2.91 7.39
N GLN A 85 -7.12 1.70 7.92
CA GLN A 85 -8.18 0.90 8.57
C GLN A 85 -8.65 1.50 9.90
N ASP A 86 -7.75 2.06 10.71
CA ASP A 86 -8.12 2.69 11.98
C ASP A 86 -8.88 4.00 11.76
N ALA A 87 -8.48 4.78 10.75
CA ALA A 87 -9.21 5.96 10.30
C ALA A 87 -10.62 5.59 9.81
N TRP A 88 -10.73 4.51 9.02
CA TRP A 88 -12.02 3.96 8.61
C TRP A 88 -12.90 3.60 9.81
N ARG A 89 -12.39 2.77 10.72
CA ARG A 89 -13.13 2.28 11.89
C ARG A 89 -13.63 3.43 12.75
N THR A 90 -12.82 4.48 12.91
CA THR A 90 -13.19 5.68 13.68
C THR A 90 -14.30 6.47 12.97
N SER A 91 -14.23 6.59 11.64
CA SER A 91 -15.30 7.24 10.86
C SER A 91 -16.59 6.42 10.88
N GLU A 92 -16.52 5.09 10.87
CA GLU A 92 -17.68 4.19 10.89
C GLU A 92 -18.51 4.34 12.17
N ASN A 93 -17.86 4.49 13.33
CA ASN A 93 -18.54 4.78 14.60
C ASN A 93 -19.30 6.12 14.56
N VAL A 94 -18.80 7.12 13.83
CA VAL A 94 -19.49 8.41 13.67
C VAL A 94 -20.71 8.24 12.77
N TYR A 95 -20.63 7.48 11.68
CA TYR A 95 -21.77 7.22 10.79
C TYR A 95 -22.86 6.38 11.46
N THR A 96 -22.52 5.34 12.22
CA THR A 96 -23.52 4.52 12.96
C THR A 96 -24.24 5.29 14.06
N GLN A 97 -23.60 6.30 14.66
CA GLN A 97 -24.26 7.17 15.64
C GLN A 97 -25.23 8.17 14.97
N TYR A 98 -24.92 8.66 13.76
CA TYR A 98 -25.81 9.54 13.00
C TYR A 98 -27.02 8.81 12.42
N ASP A 99 -26.87 7.56 11.95
CA ASP A 99 -27.99 6.74 11.44
C ASP A 99 -29.00 6.34 12.54
N MET A 100 -28.66 6.45 13.83
CA MET A 100 -29.60 6.25 14.95
C MET A 100 -30.31 7.54 15.41
N GLN A 101 -30.02 8.68 14.80
CA GLN A 101 -30.62 9.99 15.12
C GLN A 101 -31.50 10.57 14.00
N GLY A 102 -31.66 9.85 12.89
CA GLY A 102 -32.55 10.21 11.77
C GLY A 102 -33.82 9.38 11.73
#